data_AF-A0AAP9J5K3-F1
#
_entry.id   AF-A0AAP9J5K3-F1
#
_cell.length_a   1.000
_cell.length_b   1.000
_cell.length_c   1.000
_cell.angle_alpha   90.00
_cell.angle_beta   90.00
_cell.angle_gamma   90.00
#
_symmetry.space_group_name_H-M   'P 1'
#
loop_
_entity.id
_entity.type
_entity.pdbx_description
1 polymer ?
#
loop_
_entity_poly.entity_id
_entity_poly.type
_entity_poly.pdbx_seq_one_letter_code
_entity_poly.pdbx_strand_id
1 'polypeptide(L)' 'MTKHAVIPAGCWPAVLRDEHAAAYAGEKTVDAFISRVGTVWPRPFIETGTGKGRFRAWRKIDLDKAIGVDENADPEVW' A
#
# COMPACT_ATOMS: atom_id res chain seq x y z
N MET A 1 -2.85 14.15 12.92
CA MET A 1 -3.05 12.87 13.64
C MET A 1 -2.46 11.77 12.78
N THR A 2 -1.42 11.11 13.29
CA THR A 2 -0.74 10.02 12.58
C THR A 2 -1.61 8.77 12.69
N LYS A 3 -2.21 8.33 11.59
CA LYS A 3 -2.94 7.06 11.57
C LYS A 3 -1.93 5.92 11.54
N HIS A 4 -2.08 4.97 12.47
CA HIS A 4 -1.23 3.80 12.52
C HIS A 4 -1.64 2.79 11.45
N ALA A 5 -0.66 2.04 10.97
CA ALA A 5 -0.92 0.87 10.15
C ALA A 5 -1.63 -0.20 11.00
N VAL A 6 -2.64 -0.87 10.43
CA VAL A 6 -3.41 -1.91 11.12
C VAL A 6 -3.30 -3.20 10.33
N ILE A 7 -2.95 -4.30 10.98
CA ILE A 7 -2.95 -5.64 10.37
C ILE A 7 -4.30 -6.28 10.68
N PRO A 8 -5.07 -6.73 9.67
CA PRO A 8 -6.34 -7.40 9.90
C PRO A 8 -6.10 -8.74 10.61
N ALA A 9 -6.93 -9.07 11.59
CA ALA A 9 -6.89 -10.38 12.25
C ALA A 9 -7.38 -11.46 11.26
N GLY A 10 -6.46 -12.27 10.74
CA GLY A 10 -6.75 -13.35 9.79
C GLY A 10 -6.17 -13.08 8.40
N CYS A 11 -7.00 -13.14 7.36
CA CYS A 11 -6.56 -13.02 5.97
C CYS A 11 -6.63 -11.57 5.47
N TRP A 12 -5.63 -11.17 4.68
CA TRP A 12 -5.62 -9.85 4.04
C TRP A 12 -6.76 -9.73 3.03
N PRO A 13 -7.62 -8.70 3.13
CA PRO A 13 -8.69 -8.51 2.15
C PRO A 13 -8.10 -8.19 0.77
N ALA A 14 -8.81 -8.58 -0.29
CA ALA A 14 -8.41 -8.29 -1.67
C ALA A 14 -8.33 -6.77 -1.95
N VAL A 15 -9.09 -5.98 -1.20
CA VAL A 15 -9.10 -4.51 -1.23
C VAL A 15 -8.71 -3.98 0.15
N LEU A 16 -7.60 -3.25 0.19
CA LEU A 16 -6.95 -2.69 1.37
C LEU A 16 -7.24 -1.19 1.46
N ARG A 17 -7.74 -0.75 2.61
CA ARG A 17 -7.88 0.69 2.94
C ARG A 17 -6.53 1.25 3.38
N ASP A 18 -6.42 2.57 3.51
CA ASP A 18 -5.18 3.27 3.90
C ASP A 18 -4.39 2.55 5.03
N GLU A 19 -5.06 2.17 6.13
CA GLU A 19 -4.45 1.53 7.31
C GLU A 19 -3.93 0.10 7.02
N HIS A 20 -4.71 -0.69 6.28
CA HIS A 20 -4.31 -2.05 5.91
C HIS A 20 -3.26 -2.04 4.79
N ALA A 21 -3.33 -1.10 3.86
CA ALA A 21 -2.36 -0.97 2.77
C ALA A 21 -0.98 -0.58 3.33
N ALA A 22 -0.94 0.36 4.26
CA ALA A 22 0.29 0.71 4.97
C ALA A 22 0.89 -0.48 5.73
N ALA A 23 0.04 -1.25 6.43
CA ALA A 23 0.47 -2.44 7.14
C ALA A 23 0.98 -3.54 6.20
N TYR A 24 0.30 -3.74 5.06
CA TYR A 24 0.70 -4.72 4.04
C TYR A 24 2.04 -4.35 3.40
N ALA A 25 2.28 -3.06 3.21
CA ALA A 25 3.53 -2.49 2.72
C ALA A 25 4.68 -2.51 3.75
N GLY A 26 4.41 -2.91 5.00
CA GLY A 26 5.41 -2.90 6.08
C GLY A 26 5.72 -1.50 6.65
N GLU A 27 4.89 -0.50 6.37
CA GLU A 27 5.06 0.86 6.86
C GLU A 27 4.54 1.02 8.29
N LYS A 28 5.22 1.83 9.11
CA LYS A 28 4.83 2.07 10.51
C LYS A 28 3.57 2.94 10.64
N THR A 29 3.35 3.83 9.67
CA THR A 29 2.26 4.80 9.69
C THR A 29 1.66 4.91 8.29
N VAL A 30 0.35 5.23 8.26
CA VAL A 30 -0.36 5.49 7.01
C VAL A 30 0.25 6.69 6.27
N ASP A 31 0.69 7.70 7.00
CA ASP A 31 1.29 8.90 6.41
C ASP A 31 2.58 8.58 5.64
N ALA A 32 3.45 7.74 6.20
CA ALA A 32 4.67 7.27 5.53
C ALA A 32 4.35 6.49 4.25
N PHE A 33 3.35 5.61 4.32
CA PHE A 33 2.85 4.88 3.15
C PHE A 33 2.35 5.85 2.07
N ILE A 34 1.45 6.77 2.42
CA ILE A 34 0.87 7.74 1.48
C ILE A 34 1.95 8.65 0.87
N SER A 35 2.96 9.06 1.65
CA SER A 35 4.07 9.86 1.12
C SER A 35 4.93 9.10 0.09
N ARG A 36 4.91 7.76 0.13
CA ARG A 36 5.64 6.87 -0.79
C ARG A 36 4.76 6.36 -1.93
N VAL A 37 3.44 6.57 -1.87
CA VAL A 37 2.50 6.26 -2.94
C VAL A 37 2.75 7.14 -4.15
N GLY A 38 2.92 6.52 -5.31
CA GLY A 38 3.33 7.15 -6.56
C GLY A 38 4.84 7.16 -6.80
N THR A 39 5.65 6.72 -5.84
CA THR A 39 7.11 6.60 -5.97
C THR A 39 7.56 5.15 -5.78
N VAL A 40 7.28 4.59 -4.60
CA VAL A 40 7.58 3.19 -4.25
C VAL A 40 6.32 2.35 -4.33
N TRP A 41 5.21 2.88 -3.82
CA TRP A 41 3.92 2.18 -3.78
C TRP A 41 3.00 2.61 -4.92
N PRO A 42 2.17 1.71 -5.47
CA PRO A 42 1.24 2.04 -6.53
C PRO A 42 0.16 3.02 -6.04
N ARG A 43 -0.40 3.79 -6.99
CA ARG A 43 -1.53 4.69 -6.72
C ARG A 43 -2.78 3.90 -6.33
N PRO A 44 -3.68 4.48 -5.50
CA PRO A 44 -4.92 3.82 -5.11
C PRO A 44 -5.76 3.47 -6.35
N PHE A 45 -6.29 2.26 -6.36
CA PHE A 45 -7.18 1.79 -7.42
C PHE A 45 -8.55 2.48 -7.33
N ILE A 46 -9.03 2.71 -6.11
CA ILE A 46 -10.21 3.53 -5.85
C ILE A 46 -9.75 4.77 -5.11
N GLU A 47 -9.99 5.93 -5.71
CA GLU A 47 -9.95 7.21 -5.02
C GLU A 47 -11.32 7.86 -5.23
N THR A 48 -12.16 7.84 -4.20
CA THR A 48 -13.50 8.43 -4.25
C THR A 48 -13.70 9.42 -3.10
N GLY A 49 -14.37 10.53 -3.38
CA GLY A 49 -14.65 11.60 -2.44
C GLY A 49 -13.67 12.78 -2.53
N THR A 50 -14.19 13.99 -2.36
CA THR A 50 -13.41 15.23 -2.26
C THR A 50 -13.44 15.73 -0.80
N GLY A 51 -12.33 16.26 -0.30
CA GLY A 51 -12.26 16.80 1.07
C GLY A 51 -12.22 15.76 2.19
N LYS A 52 -13.11 15.88 3.20
CA LYS A 52 -13.16 15.06 4.43
C LYS A 52 -13.68 13.63 4.23
N GLY A 53 -14.20 13.31 3.04
CA GLY A 53 -14.72 11.99 2.68
C GLY A 53 -13.82 11.20 1.72
N ARG A 54 -12.54 11.56 1.60
CA ARG A 54 -11.61 10.85 0.72
C ARG A 54 -11.44 9.41 1.18
N PHE A 55 -11.93 8.50 0.36
CA PHE A 55 -11.79 7.07 0.51
C PHE A 55 -10.81 6.56 -0.54
N ARG A 56 -9.69 6.04 -0.05
CA ARG A 56 -8.68 5.43 -0.90
C ARG A 56 -8.60 3.94 -0.62
N ALA A 57 -8.55 3.16 -1.68
CA ALA A 57 -8.38 1.73 -1.59
C ALA A 57 -7.37 1.22 -2.61
N TRP A 58 -6.52 0.31 -2.14
CA TRP A 58 -5.52 -0.40 -2.92
C TRP A 58 -5.96 -1.84 -3.09
N ARG A 59 -5.61 -2.45 -4.21
CA ARG A 59 -5.80 -3.89 -4.33
C ARG A 59 -4.57 -4.57 -3.78
N LYS A 60 -4.78 -5.66 -3.04
CA LYS A 60 -3.69 -6.52 -2.56
C LYS A 60 -2.77 -6.91 -3.71
N ILE A 61 -3.32 -7.29 -4.87
CA ILE A 61 -2.55 -7.69 -6.05
C ILE A 61 -1.64 -6.60 -6.62
N ASP A 62 -2.04 -5.32 -6.54
CA ASP A 62 -1.19 -4.22 -7.02
C ASP A 62 -0.01 -3.99 -6.06
N LEU A 63 -0.27 -4.09 -4.75
CA LEU A 63 0.79 -4.05 -3.75
C LEU A 63 1.68 -5.30 -3.82
N ASP A 64 1.10 -6.47 -4.05
CA ASP A 64 1.81 -7.74 -4.23
C ASP A 64 2.78 -7.67 -5.42
N LYS A 65 2.35 -7.07 -6.54
CA LYS A 65 3.26 -6.78 -7.67
C LYS A 65 4.36 -5.79 -7.30
N ALA A 66 4.05 -4.73 -6.54
CA ALA A 66 5.06 -3.77 -6.12
C ALA A 66 6.08 -4.39 -5.15
N ILE A 67 5.65 -5.34 -4.31
CA ILE A 67 6.52 -6.09 -3.38
C ILE A 67 7.28 -7.21 -4.12
N GLY A 68 6.63 -7.87 -5.07
CA GLY A 68 7.18 -8.96 -5.90
C GLY A 68 8.06 -8.46 -7.05
N VAL A 69 8.09 -7.16 -7.31
CA VAL A 69 9.14 -6.49 -8.11
C VAL A 69 10.42 -6.37 -7.25
N ASP A 70 10.89 -7.51 -6.76
CA ASP A 70 12.26 -7.72 -6.29
C ASP A 70 12.82 -9.05 -6.84
N GLU A 71 12.17 -9.68 -7.83
CA GLU A 71 12.70 -10.84 -8.55
C GLU A 71 13.29 -10.47 -9.94
N ASN A 72 13.40 -9.18 -10.25
CA ASN A 72 14.17 -8.67 -11.41
C ASN A 72 15.18 -7.59 -10.97
N ALA A 73 15.79 -7.74 -9.78
CA ALA A 73 17.13 -7.21 -9.60
C ALA A 73 18.06 -8.14 -10.39
N ASP A 74 18.54 -7.66 -11.54
CA ASP A 74 19.40 -8.40 -12.47
C ASP A 74 20.46 -9.26 -11.75
N PRO A 75 20.51 -10.59 -12.00
CA PRO A 75 21.63 -11.41 -11.54
C PRO A 75 22.92 -11.21 -12.37
N GLU A 76 22.96 -10.27 -13.31
CA GLU A 76 24.11 -10.07 -14.21
C GLU A 76 25.09 -9.01 -13.69
N VAL A 77 25.79 -9.34 -12.59
CA VAL A 77 27.11 -8.79 -12.32
C VAL A 77 28.02 -9.92 -11.85
N TRP A 78 28.59 -10.68 -12.79
CA TRP A 78 29.87 -11.39 -12.67
C TRP A 78 30.56 -11.49 -14.03
#